data_AF-A0A1D2UEA7-F1
#
_entry.id   AF-A0A1D2UEA7-F1
#
_cell.length_a   1.000
_cell.length_b   1.000
_cell.length_c   1.000
_cell.angle_alpha   90.00
_cell.angle_beta   90.00
_cell.angle_gamma   90.00
#
_symmetry.space_group_name_H-M   'P 1'
#
loop_
_entity.id
_entity.type
_entity.pdbx_description
1 polymer ?
#
loop_
_entity_poly.entity_id
_entity_poly.type
_entity_poly.pdbx_seq_one_letter_code
_entity_poly.pdbx_strand_id
1 'polypeptide(L)'
;MPNDLFATFADRVMDRVEEVLSNRECKWPASADQKMLLGILKAHRGVERAMPLGEICERMKLTPRVVKDLVQDLRLNFRVQIGASRDASGGGYFLGTNREEMVQASQQMFHQAITMLRVVKVMRAEHNSEDMLHQVRLALETPNA
;
A
#
# COMPACT_ATOMS: atom_id res chain seq x y z
N MET A 1 -13.02 10.58 13.93
CA MET A 1 -11.66 11.07 14.22
C MET A 1 -11.75 12.56 14.54
N PRO A 2 -11.29 13.03 15.71
CA PRO A 2 -11.17 14.45 15.97
C PRO A 2 -10.18 15.00 14.96
N ASN A 3 -10.61 16.03 14.24
CA ASN A 3 -9.81 16.67 13.20
C ASN A 3 -8.78 17.55 13.91
N ASP A 4 -7.69 16.96 14.37
CA ASP A 4 -6.58 17.72 14.95
C ASP A 4 -5.95 18.53 13.81
N LEU A 5 -6.26 19.82 13.78
CA LEU A 5 -5.86 20.78 12.74
C LEU A 5 -4.33 20.85 12.56
N PHE A 6 -3.56 20.32 13.51
CA PHE A 6 -2.10 20.31 13.49
C PHE A 6 -1.47 18.96 13.13
N ALA A 7 -2.26 17.89 12.98
CA ALA A 7 -1.71 16.58 12.64
C ALA A 7 -1.07 16.59 11.24
N THR A 8 0.21 16.23 11.17
CA THR A 8 0.93 16.12 9.90
C THR A 8 0.47 14.89 9.12
N PHE A 9 0.93 14.75 7.87
CA PHE A 9 0.71 13.52 7.12
C PHE A 9 1.36 12.32 7.83
N ALA A 10 2.59 12.46 8.29
CA ALA A 10 3.31 11.42 9.02
C ALA A 10 2.57 11.01 10.30
N ASP A 11 2.01 11.96 11.06
CA ASP A 11 1.25 11.66 12.28
C ASP A 11 0.04 10.79 11.96
N ARG A 12 -0.75 11.17 10.94
CA ARG A 12 -1.90 10.37 10.50
C ARG A 12 -1.53 8.96 10.03
N VAL A 13 -0.39 8.81 9.35
CA VAL A 13 0.11 7.48 8.96
C VAL A 13 0.45 6.65 10.20
N MET A 14 1.11 7.25 11.18
CA MET A 14 1.49 6.58 12.42
C MET A 14 0.30 6.23 13.29
N ASP A 15 -0.66 7.14 13.46
CA ASP A 15 -1.92 6.86 14.14
C ASP A 15 -2.62 5.67 13.52
N ARG A 16 -2.66 5.62 12.18
CA ARG A 16 -3.23 4.48 11.46
C ARG A 16 -2.44 3.19 11.71
N VAL A 17 -1.12 3.25 11.77
CA VAL A 17 -0.30 2.07 12.12
C VAL A 17 -0.61 1.60 13.54
N GLU A 18 -0.72 2.50 14.52
CA GLU A 18 -1.05 2.14 15.90
C GLU A 18 -2.47 1.55 16.02
N GLU A 19 -3.45 2.09 15.28
CA GLU A 19 -4.79 1.52 15.16
C GLU A 19 -4.73 0.07 14.66
N VAL A 20 -4.00 -0.21 13.58
CA VAL A 20 -3.90 -1.55 13.02
C VAL A 20 -3.18 -2.51 13.99
N LEU A 21 -2.10 -2.07 14.65
CA LEU A 21 -1.39 -2.87 15.64
C LEU A 21 -2.29 -3.23 16.84
N SER A 22 -3.13 -2.29 17.27
CA SER A 22 -4.07 -2.46 18.37
C SER A 22 -5.43 -3.04 17.95
N ASN A 23 -5.62 -3.36 16.65
CA ASN A 23 -6.91 -3.76 16.05
C ASN A 23 -8.05 -2.76 16.30
N ARG A 24 -7.75 -1.48 16.53
CA ARG A 24 -8.75 -0.41 16.64
C ARG A 24 -9.16 0.06 15.25
N GLU A 25 -10.42 0.44 15.06
CA GLU A 25 -10.91 1.01 13.79
C GLU A 25 -10.57 0.14 12.56
N CYS A 26 -10.53 -1.18 12.74
CA CYS A 26 -10.30 -2.16 11.68
C CYS A 26 -11.56 -3.01 11.51
N LYS A 27 -11.95 -3.29 10.26
CA LYS A 27 -13.12 -4.14 9.96
C LYS A 27 -12.88 -5.59 10.43
N TRP A 28 -11.63 -6.03 10.46
CA TRP A 28 -11.18 -7.30 11.01
C TRP A 28 -9.81 -7.16 11.70
N PRO A 29 -9.43 -8.08 12.60
CA PRO A 29 -8.12 -8.08 13.23
C PRO A 29 -6.98 -8.27 12.22
N ALA A 30 -5.90 -7.51 12.37
CA ALA A 30 -4.68 -7.74 11.60
C ALA A 30 -3.99 -9.04 12.05
N SER A 31 -3.45 -9.79 11.08
CA SER A 31 -2.72 -11.02 11.34
C SER A 31 -1.41 -10.76 12.09
N ALA A 32 -0.81 -11.79 12.67
CA ALA A 32 0.48 -11.68 13.35
C ALA A 32 1.58 -11.16 12.41
N ASP A 33 1.63 -11.66 11.17
CA ASP A 33 2.61 -11.25 10.17
C ASP A 33 2.41 -9.80 9.74
N GLN A 34 1.16 -9.34 9.61
CA GLN A 34 0.84 -7.95 9.30
C GLN A 34 1.33 -7.01 10.41
N LYS A 35 1.06 -7.38 11.67
CA LYS A 35 1.52 -6.61 12.82
C LYS A 35 3.04 -6.60 12.93
N MET A 36 3.69 -7.75 12.66
CA MET A 36 5.14 -7.85 12.65
C MET A 36 5.75 -6.96 11.56
N LEU A 37 5.22 -7.00 10.33
CA LEU A 37 5.66 -6.14 9.23
C LEU A 37 5.51 -4.66 9.57
N LEU A 38 4.36 -4.25 10.10
CA LEU A 38 4.16 -2.87 10.55
C LEU A 38 5.13 -2.49 11.67
N GLY A 39 5.36 -3.39 12.64
CA GLY A 39 6.32 -3.18 13.72
C GLY A 39 7.74 -2.93 13.21
N ILE A 40 8.16 -3.66 12.18
CA ILE A 40 9.42 -3.42 11.47
C ILE A 40 9.40 -2.05 10.79
N LEU A 41 8.38 -1.76 9.97
CA LEU A 41 8.32 -0.53 9.17
C LEU A 41 8.15 0.75 10.00
N LYS A 42 7.75 0.68 11.28
CA LYS A 42 7.66 1.85 12.18
C LYS A 42 8.94 2.66 12.27
N ALA A 43 10.11 2.02 12.12
CA ALA A 43 11.41 2.68 12.11
C ALA A 43 11.84 3.19 10.72
N HIS A 44 11.16 2.75 9.67
CA HIS A 44 11.50 2.96 8.25
C HIS A 44 10.48 3.91 7.61
N ARG A 45 10.61 5.20 7.92
CA ARG A 45 9.71 6.27 7.46
C ARG A 45 10.40 7.14 6.41
N GLY A 46 9.72 7.36 5.30
CA GLY A 46 10.24 8.13 4.16
C GLY A 46 11.07 7.27 3.21
N VAL A 47 11.17 7.71 1.96
CA VAL A 47 11.79 6.93 0.87
C VAL A 47 13.26 6.60 1.14
N GLU A 48 14.00 7.54 1.72
CA GLU A 48 15.42 7.41 2.10
C GLU A 48 15.67 6.33 3.15
N ARG A 49 14.63 5.96 3.92
CA ARG A 49 14.71 4.93 4.96
C ARG A 49 14.02 3.63 4.54
N ALA A 50 13.74 3.45 3.25
CA ALA A 50 13.12 2.24 2.75
C ALA A 50 13.91 1.00 3.15
N MET A 51 13.21 0.05 3.77
CA MET A 51 13.80 -1.21 4.18
C MET A 51 13.86 -2.16 2.98
N PRO A 52 15.03 -2.72 2.63
CA PRO A 52 15.14 -3.64 1.52
C PRO A 52 14.25 -4.88 1.70
N LEU A 53 13.63 -5.34 0.61
CA LEU A 53 12.76 -6.53 0.64
C LEU A 53 13.50 -7.78 1.14
N GLY A 54 14.78 -7.94 0.78
CA GLY A 54 15.61 -9.05 1.27
C GLY A 54 15.69 -9.08 2.79
N GLU A 55 15.96 -7.93 3.42
CA GLU A 55 16.03 -7.82 4.88
C GLU A 55 14.67 -8.09 5.55
N ILE A 56 13.57 -7.64 4.96
CA ILE A 56 12.23 -7.93 5.47
C ILE A 56 11.98 -9.44 5.43
N CYS A 57 12.30 -10.08 4.30
CA CYS A 57 12.14 -11.53 4.13
C CYS A 57 12.97 -12.31 5.17
N GLU A 58 14.21 -11.91 5.40
CA GLU A 58 15.09 -12.53 6.40
C GLU A 58 14.54 -12.39 7.81
N ARG A 59 14.12 -11.17 8.21
CA ARG A 59 13.60 -10.91 9.57
C ARG A 59 12.28 -11.63 9.84
N MET A 60 11.41 -11.71 8.82
CA MET A 60 10.10 -12.35 8.95
C MET A 60 10.14 -13.86 8.65
N LYS A 61 11.24 -14.37 8.08
CA LYS A 61 11.34 -15.74 7.54
C LYS A 61 10.24 -16.06 6.52
N LEU A 62 9.92 -15.08 5.68
CA LEU A 62 8.88 -15.16 4.65
C LEU A 62 9.49 -15.07 3.25
N THR A 63 8.76 -15.57 2.26
CA THR A 63 9.16 -15.40 0.87
C THR A 63 8.83 -13.99 0.37
N PRO A 64 9.52 -13.49 -0.67
CA PRO A 64 9.21 -12.19 -1.28
C PRO A 64 7.76 -12.04 -1.72
N ARG A 65 7.12 -13.13 -2.15
CA ARG A 65 5.71 -13.12 -2.55
C ARG A 65 4.79 -12.86 -1.37
N VAL A 66 4.99 -13.56 -0.26
CA VAL A 66 4.16 -13.39 0.94
C VAL A 66 4.30 -11.96 1.50
N VAL A 67 5.51 -11.41 1.54
CA VAL A 67 5.71 -10.01 1.97
C VAL A 67 4.97 -9.02 1.06
N LYS A 68 4.99 -9.22 -0.26
CA LYS A 68 4.24 -8.39 -1.21
C LYS A 68 2.74 -8.48 -0.98
N ASP A 69 2.23 -9.68 -0.74
CA ASP A 69 0.81 -9.91 -0.46
C ASP A 69 0.39 -9.22 0.85
N LEU A 70 1.22 -9.30 1.90
CA LEU A 70 0.99 -8.58 3.17
C LEU A 70 0.96 -7.06 2.99
N VAL A 71 1.92 -6.49 2.23
CA VAL A 71 1.95 -5.05 1.94
C VAL A 71 0.69 -4.63 1.16
N GLN A 72 0.29 -5.43 0.16
CA GLN A 72 -0.90 -5.15 -0.63
C GLN A 72 -2.15 -5.16 0.25
N ASP A 73 -2.31 -6.16 1.12
CA ASP A 73 -3.43 -6.25 2.04
C ASP A 73 -3.48 -5.07 3.02
N LEU A 74 -2.33 -4.70 3.60
CA LEU A 74 -2.21 -3.54 4.47
C LEU A 74 -2.60 -2.22 3.79
N ARG A 75 -2.29 -2.06 2.50
CA ARG A 75 -2.69 -0.88 1.72
C ARG A 75 -4.18 -0.87 1.41
N LEU A 76 -4.71 -1.98 0.93
CA LEU A 76 -6.09 -2.06 0.43
C LEU A 76 -7.11 -2.11 1.57
N ASN A 77 -6.85 -2.97 2.55
CA ASN A 77 -7.83 -3.34 3.55
C ASN A 77 -7.63 -2.58 4.86
N PHE A 78 -6.37 -2.30 5.21
CA PHE A 78 -6.04 -1.51 6.40
C PHE A 78 -5.74 -0.04 6.08
N ARG A 79 -5.70 0.36 4.80
CA ARG A 79 -5.48 1.75 4.35
C ARG A 79 -4.16 2.36 4.84
N VAL A 80 -3.16 1.54 5.13
CA VAL A 80 -1.84 2.00 5.57
C VAL A 80 -1.06 2.57 4.39
N GLN A 81 -0.50 3.77 4.55
CA GLN A 81 0.27 4.46 3.53
C GLN A 81 1.70 3.93 3.46
N ILE A 82 1.86 2.75 2.83
CA ILE A 82 3.15 2.10 2.63
C ILE A 82 3.64 2.44 1.22
N GLY A 83 4.80 3.08 1.08
CA GLY A 83 5.49 3.31 -0.20
C GLY A 83 6.41 2.15 -0.58
N ALA A 84 6.82 2.11 -1.84
CA ALA A 84 7.89 1.22 -2.31
C ALA A 84 8.97 2.06 -3.01
N SER A 85 10.24 1.81 -2.69
CA SER A 85 11.41 2.40 -3.36
C SER A 85 12.05 1.36 -4.27
N ARG A 86 12.64 1.80 -5.39
CA ARG A 86 13.47 0.96 -6.28
C ARG A 86 14.97 1.17 -6.07
N ASP A 87 15.36 2.21 -5.34
CA ASP A 87 16.76 2.62 -5.21
C ASP A 87 17.52 1.80 -4.15
N ALA A 88 16.78 1.21 -3.19
CA ALA A 88 17.34 0.13 -2.37
C ALA A 88 17.67 -1.07 -3.27
N SER A 89 18.81 -1.71 -3.07
CA SER A 89 19.47 -2.74 -3.92
C SER A 89 18.64 -3.99 -4.33
N GLY A 90 17.35 -4.04 -4.01
CA GLY A 90 16.37 -5.04 -4.48
C GLY A 90 14.91 -4.54 -4.40
N GLY A 91 14.71 -3.23 -4.33
CA GLY A 91 13.48 -2.58 -3.90
C GLY A 91 13.26 -2.68 -2.39
N GLY A 92 12.51 -1.74 -1.82
CA GLY A 92 12.24 -1.67 -0.39
C GLY A 92 10.91 -1.03 -0.06
N TYR A 93 10.47 -1.17 1.19
CA TYR A 93 9.20 -0.64 1.69
C TYR A 93 9.42 0.37 2.80
N PHE A 94 8.56 1.38 2.87
CA PHE A 94 8.61 2.43 3.88
C PHE A 94 7.21 2.93 4.22
N LEU A 95 7.05 3.55 5.40
CA LEU A 95 5.86 4.33 5.73
C LEU A 95 5.99 5.75 5.17
N GLY A 96 4.97 6.24 4.47
CA GLY A 96 4.98 7.57 3.89
C GLY A 96 5.06 8.67 4.94
N THR A 97 5.91 9.67 4.71
CA THR A 97 6.04 10.84 5.62
C THR A 97 5.33 12.07 5.08
N ASN A 98 5.13 12.13 3.77
CA ASN A 98 4.38 13.19 3.12
C ASN A 98 3.60 12.66 1.90
N ARG A 99 2.71 13.50 1.37
CA ARG A 99 1.84 13.15 0.24
C ARG A 99 2.62 12.99 -1.07
N GLU A 100 3.64 13.80 -1.28
CA GLU A 100 4.42 13.81 -2.52
C GLU A 100 5.16 12.48 -2.71
N GLU A 101 5.78 11.97 -1.64
CA GLU A 101 6.38 10.63 -1.62
C GLU A 101 5.38 9.54 -2.00
N MET A 102 4.15 9.60 -1.50
CA MET A 102 3.13 8.59 -1.81
C MET A 102 2.64 8.71 -3.25
N VAL A 103 2.51 9.92 -3.77
CA VAL A 103 2.21 10.15 -5.19
C VAL A 103 3.31 9.53 -6.05
N GLN A 104 4.57 9.84 -5.77
CA GLN A 104 5.72 9.30 -6.50
C GLN A 104 5.77 7.77 -6.41
N ALA A 105 5.64 7.19 -5.21
CA ALA A 105 5.62 5.75 -5.00
C ALA A 105 4.45 5.05 -5.75
N SER A 106 3.33 5.75 -5.97
CA SER A 106 2.19 5.22 -6.71
C SER A 106 2.32 5.26 -8.23
N GLN A 107 3.21 6.11 -8.78
CA GLN A 107 3.25 6.36 -10.22
C GLN A 107 3.46 5.08 -11.03
N GLN A 108 4.35 4.18 -10.61
CA GLN A 108 4.59 2.95 -11.34
C GLN A 108 3.40 1.99 -11.30
N MET A 109 2.72 1.90 -10.15
CA MET A 109 1.50 1.10 -10.01
C MET A 109 0.39 1.66 -10.91
N PHE A 110 0.29 2.99 -11.00
CA PHE A 110 -0.64 3.65 -11.90
C PHE A 110 -0.32 3.34 -13.39
N HIS A 111 0.94 3.48 -13.80
CA HIS A 111 1.36 3.13 -15.17
C HIS A 111 1.09 1.65 -15.49
N GLN A 112 1.36 0.76 -14.55
CA GLN A 112 1.06 -0.67 -14.70
C GLN A 112 -0.45 -0.91 -14.81
N ALA A 113 -1.28 -0.26 -13.99
CA ALA A 113 -2.73 -0.36 -14.06
C ALA A 113 -3.27 0.07 -15.44
N ILE A 114 -2.79 1.20 -15.97
CA ILE A 114 -3.15 1.67 -17.33
C ILE A 114 -2.71 0.66 -18.40
N THR A 115 -1.51 0.09 -18.25
CA THR A 115 -0.99 -0.91 -19.19
C THR A 115 -1.85 -2.17 -19.20
N MET A 116 -2.25 -2.66 -18.02
CA MET A 116 -3.13 -3.81 -17.89
C MET A 116 -4.52 -3.52 -18.47
N LEU A 117 -5.08 -2.32 -18.26
CA LEU A 117 -6.35 -1.93 -18.88
C LEU A 117 -6.27 -1.93 -20.42
N ARG A 118 -5.14 -1.51 -21.01
CA ARG A 118 -4.93 -1.60 -22.47
C ARG A 118 -4.94 -3.06 -22.95
N VAL A 119 -4.28 -3.97 -22.22
CA VAL A 119 -4.31 -5.41 -22.53
C VAL A 119 -5.74 -5.94 -22.48
N VAL A 120 -6.49 -5.63 -21.42
CA VAL A 120 -7.90 -6.04 -21.29
C VAL A 120 -8.75 -5.49 -22.43
N LYS A 121 -8.54 -4.24 -22.85
CA LYS A 121 -9.24 -3.65 -24.00
C LYS A 121 -9.01 -4.46 -25.27
N VAL A 122 -7.77 -4.84 -25.56
CA VAL A 122 -7.43 -5.67 -26.73
C VAL A 122 -8.10 -7.04 -26.64
N MET A 123 -8.07 -7.68 -25.47
CA MET A 123 -8.68 -9.01 -25.26
C MET A 123 -10.20 -9.00 -25.38
N ARG A 124 -10.87 -7.89 -25.01
CA ARG A 124 -12.33 -7.80 -24.97
C ARG A 124 -12.97 -7.43 -26.31
N ALA A 125 -12.19 -7.02 -27.32
CA ALA A 125 -12.52 -6.74 -28.73
C ALA A 125 -13.73 -5.83 -29.07
N GLU A 126 -14.81 -5.84 -28.27
CA GLU A 126 -16.12 -5.22 -28.52
C GLU A 126 -16.55 -4.21 -27.43
N HIS A 127 -15.87 -4.14 -26.29
CA HIS A 127 -16.23 -3.18 -25.24
C HIS A 127 -15.66 -1.78 -25.50
N ASN A 128 -16.56 -0.79 -25.43
CA ASN A 128 -16.24 0.62 -25.43
C ASN A 128 -15.38 0.96 -24.20
N SER A 129 -14.42 1.87 -24.37
CA SER A 129 -13.57 2.37 -23.28
C SER A 129 -14.37 3.05 -22.15
N GLU A 130 -15.57 3.57 -22.43
CA GLU A 130 -16.50 4.12 -21.44
C GLU A 130 -17.05 3.06 -20.49
N ASP A 131 -17.42 1.87 -20.99
CA ASP A 131 -17.89 0.77 -20.13
C ASP A 131 -16.78 0.29 -19.20
N MET A 132 -15.55 0.23 -19.71
CA MET A 132 -14.38 -0.08 -18.90
C MET A 132 -14.13 0.99 -17.82
N LEU A 133 -14.27 2.27 -18.15
CA LEU A 133 -14.15 3.37 -17.18
C LEU A 133 -15.23 3.28 -16.11
N HIS A 134 -16.47 2.95 -16.47
CA HIS A 134 -17.55 2.76 -15.52
C HIS A 134 -17.26 1.60 -14.55
N GLN A 135 -16.79 0.45 -15.07
CA GLN A 135 -16.39 -0.69 -14.25
C GLN A 135 -15.24 -0.36 -13.30
N VAL A 136 -14.22 0.37 -13.78
CA VAL A 136 -13.09 0.81 -12.94
C VAL A 136 -13.57 1.76 -11.84
N ARG A 137 -14.44 2.71 -12.16
CA ARG A 137 -15.01 3.64 -11.18
C ARG A 137 -15.78 2.90 -10.09
N LEU A 138 -16.67 1.99 -10.47
CA LEU A 138 -17.41 1.15 -9.51
C LEU A 138 -16.46 0.34 -8.62
N ALA A 139 -15.40 -0.24 -9.20
CA ALA A 139 -14.42 -1.02 -8.45
C ALA A 139 -13.60 -0.18 -7.45
N LEU A 140 -13.30 1.08 -7.78
CA LEU A 140 -12.57 1.99 -6.87
C LEU A 140 -13.45 2.56 -5.76
N GLU A 141 -14.74 2.74 -6.01
CA GLU A 141 -15.72 3.26 -5.05
C GLU A 141 -16.27 2.17 -4.11
N THR A 142 -16.20 0.89 -4.52
CA THR A 142 -16.65 -0.25 -3.70
C THR A 142 -15.55 -0.68 -2.73
N PRO A 143 -15.79 -0.70 -1.41
CA PRO A 143 -14.83 -1.27 -0.46
C PRO A 143 -14.57 -2.75 -0.79
N ASN A 144 -13.31 -3.19 -0.78
CA ASN A 144 -13.01 -4.62 -0.85
C ASN A 144 -13.78 -5.35 0.26
N ALA A 145 -14.59 -6.34 -0.15
CA ALA A 145 -15.47 -7.10 0.73
C ALA A 145 -14.69 -7.86 1.81
#